data_AF-A0AAE1GDF9-F1
#
_entry.id   AF-A0AAE1GDF9-F1
#
_cell.length_a   1.000
_cell.length_b   1.000
_cell.length_c   1.000
_cell.angle_alpha   90.00
_cell.angle_beta   90.00
_cell.angle_gamma   90.00
#
_symmetry.space_group_name_H-M   'P 1'
#
loop_
_entity.id
_entity.type
_entity.pdbx_description
1 polymer ?
#
loop_
_entity_poly.entity_id
_entity_poly.type
_entity_poly.pdbx_seq_one_letter_code
_entity_poly.pdbx_strand_id
1 'polypeptide(L)'
;MDSGASGNESIRRKRGAAKAKFRRKVKFFHTHVEKESSSEVLRWIFEDVEKSFDEMESIHMQLIEQRDSTSMDNEDQYMDMLEDERIEVRCLLDTKLGNKSVKKDQTTVKLKPFDPPLFSGNVRDWPTFKETFNKLVVPQCFITVFGV
;
A
#
# COMPACT_ATOMS: atom_id res chain seq x y z
N MET A 1 17.86 -3.47 37.76
CA MET A 1 16.95 -4.11 36.79
C MET A 1 16.76 -3.10 35.68
N ASP A 2 17.49 -3.24 34.57
CA ASP A 2 17.58 -2.24 33.49
C ASP A 2 17.66 -2.94 32.12
N SER A 3 16.91 -4.03 31.96
CA SER A 3 17.06 -4.97 30.84
C SER A 3 16.13 -4.66 29.65
N GLY A 4 15.12 -3.80 29.82
CA GLY A 4 14.08 -3.53 28.80
C GLY A 4 14.50 -2.54 27.71
N ALA A 5 15.35 -1.56 28.02
CA ALA A 5 15.78 -0.54 27.05
C ALA A 5 16.74 -1.11 25.99
N SER A 6 17.58 -2.09 26.35
CA SER A 6 18.56 -2.72 25.46
C SER A 6 17.92 -3.62 24.40
N GLY A 7 16.84 -4.33 24.74
CA GLY A 7 16.12 -5.21 23.81
C GLY A 7 15.40 -4.46 22.69
N ASN A 8 14.69 -3.40 23.05
CA ASN A 8 13.93 -2.58 22.09
C ASN A 8 14.84 -1.87 21.08
N GLU A 9 16.01 -1.40 21.52
CA GLU A 9 16.99 -0.76 20.62
C GLU A 9 17.56 -1.74 19.59
N SER A 10 17.84 -2.98 20.02
CA SER A 10 18.28 -4.06 19.13
C SER A 10 17.22 -4.38 18.06
N ILE A 11 15.95 -4.45 18.45
CA ILE A 11 14.83 -4.73 17.52
C ILE A 11 14.64 -3.57 16.54
N ARG A 12 14.69 -2.31 17.00
CA ARG A 12 14.64 -1.14 16.11
C ARG A 12 15.74 -1.14 15.07
N ARG A 13 16.96 -1.53 15.45
CA ARG A 13 18.07 -1.67 14.49
C ARG A 13 17.83 -2.77 13.47
N LYS A 14 17.36 -3.94 13.90
CA LYS A 14 16.97 -5.04 13.00
C LYS A 14 15.86 -4.60 12.04
N ARG A 15 14.88 -3.87 12.55
CA ARG A 15 13.77 -3.30 11.79
C ARG A 15 14.27 -2.36 10.69
N GLY A 16 15.16 -1.43 11.04
CA GLY A 16 15.78 -0.53 10.06
C GLY A 16 16.55 -1.28 8.97
N ALA A 17 17.27 -2.35 9.33
CA ALA A 17 17.97 -3.20 8.37
C ALA A 17 17.00 -3.96 7.44
N ALA A 18 15.90 -4.48 7.97
CA ALA A 18 14.85 -5.16 7.20
C ALA A 18 14.16 -4.19 6.23
N LYS A 19 13.81 -2.97 6.68
CA LYS A 19 13.30 -1.89 5.80
C LYS A 19 14.26 -1.58 4.66
N ALA A 20 15.56 -1.47 4.95
CA ALA A 20 16.58 -1.23 3.92
C ALA A 20 16.73 -2.42 2.96
N LYS A 21 16.50 -3.66 3.41
CA LYS A 21 16.45 -4.84 2.54
C LYS A 21 15.23 -4.78 1.63
N PHE A 22 14.04 -4.54 2.17
CA PHE A 22 12.79 -4.38 1.41
C PHE A 22 12.92 -3.31 0.32
N ARG A 23 13.35 -2.09 0.67
CA ARG A 23 13.53 -1.00 -0.30
C ARG A 23 14.54 -1.30 -1.41
N ARG A 24 15.58 -2.09 -1.11
CA ARG A 24 16.51 -2.56 -2.15
C ARG A 24 15.83 -3.51 -3.14
N LYS A 25 14.93 -4.38 -2.66
CA LYS A 25 14.15 -5.28 -3.51
C LYS A 25 13.13 -4.52 -4.35
N VAL A 26 12.42 -3.55 -3.78
CA VAL A 26 11.52 -2.64 -4.51
C VAL A 26 12.28 -1.90 -5.61
N LYS A 27 13.42 -1.26 -5.29
CA LYS A 27 14.26 -0.57 -6.30
C LYS A 27 14.73 -1.52 -7.40
N PHE A 28 15.10 -2.75 -7.04
CA PHE A 28 15.51 -3.77 -8.00
C PHE A 28 14.35 -4.16 -8.93
N PHE A 29 13.13 -4.29 -8.41
CA PHE A 29 11.94 -4.50 -9.22
C PHE A 29 11.72 -3.37 -10.23
N HIS A 30 11.72 -2.11 -9.79
CA HIS A 30 11.56 -0.96 -10.70
C HIS A 30 12.62 -0.94 -11.81
N THR A 31 13.87 -1.23 -11.46
CA THR A 31 14.95 -1.33 -12.45
C THR A 31 14.65 -2.38 -13.53
N HIS A 32 14.02 -3.50 -13.16
CA HIS A 32 13.63 -4.55 -14.10
C HIS A 32 12.38 -4.21 -14.91
N VAL A 33 11.45 -3.42 -14.33
CA VAL A 33 10.30 -2.86 -15.04
C VAL A 33 10.77 -1.88 -16.13
N GLU A 34 11.70 -0.98 -15.81
CA GLU A 34 12.31 -0.02 -16.75
C GLU A 34 13.06 -0.72 -17.89
N LYS A 35 13.71 -1.85 -17.58
CA LYS A 35 14.41 -2.69 -18.57
C LYS A 35 13.49 -3.61 -19.39
N GLU A 36 12.17 -3.50 -19.21
CA GLU A 36 11.17 -4.35 -19.87
C GLU A 36 11.47 -5.86 -19.73
N SER A 37 11.87 -6.28 -18.53
CA SER A 37 12.15 -7.68 -18.25
C SER A 37 10.90 -8.56 -18.46
N SER A 38 11.11 -9.86 -18.66
CA SER A 38 10.00 -10.79 -18.86
C SER A 38 9.08 -10.84 -17.63
N SER A 39 7.82 -11.25 -17.86
CA SER A 39 6.81 -11.38 -16.81
C SER A 39 7.23 -12.36 -15.71
N GLU A 40 7.93 -13.43 -16.11
CA GLU A 40 8.40 -14.48 -15.21
C GLU A 40 9.50 -13.95 -14.28
N VAL A 41 10.43 -13.15 -14.83
CA VAL A 41 11.47 -12.48 -14.04
C VAL A 41 10.84 -11.50 -13.06
N LEU A 42 9.87 -10.70 -13.49
CA LEU A 42 9.17 -9.76 -12.61
C LEU A 42 8.41 -10.46 -11.48
N ARG A 43 7.75 -11.60 -11.76
CA ARG A 43 7.10 -12.42 -10.72
C ARG A 43 8.10 -12.94 -9.69
N TRP A 44 9.23 -13.46 -10.13
CA TRP A 44 10.26 -13.96 -9.22
C TRP A 44 10.84 -12.85 -8.33
N ILE A 45 11.08 -11.67 -8.90
CA ILE A 45 11.53 -10.51 -8.12
C ILE A 45 10.45 -10.05 -7.14
N PHE A 46 9.18 -10.09 -7.55
CA PHE A 46 8.07 -9.74 -6.67
C PHE A 46 7.94 -10.68 -5.48
N GLU A 47 8.12 -12.00 -5.67
CA GLU A 47 8.18 -12.94 -4.53
C GLU A 47 9.28 -12.58 -3.53
N ASP A 48 10.42 -12.08 -4.01
CA ASP A 48 11.52 -11.60 -3.18
C ASP A 48 11.16 -10.28 -2.44
N VAL A 49 10.33 -9.41 -3.05
CA VAL A 49 9.78 -8.22 -2.39
C VAL A 49 8.85 -8.64 -1.26
N GLU A 50 7.88 -9.52 -1.53
CA GLU A 50 6.92 -10.03 -0.54
C GLU A 50 7.62 -10.65 0.66
N LYS A 51 8.57 -11.58 0.44
CA LYS A 51 9.35 -12.19 1.52
C LYS A 51 10.09 -11.15 2.39
N SER A 52 10.66 -10.12 1.75
CA SER A 52 11.36 -9.08 2.49
C SER A 52 10.44 -8.13 3.27
N PHE A 53 9.20 -7.97 2.80
CA PHE A 53 8.16 -7.24 3.51
C PHE A 53 7.67 -8.04 4.73
N ASP A 54 7.38 -9.34 4.57
CA ASP A 54 6.96 -10.22 5.67
C ASP A 54 8.00 -10.27 6.80
N GLU A 55 9.30 -10.33 6.44
CA GLU A 55 10.39 -10.24 7.42
C GLU A 55 10.37 -8.91 8.19
N MET A 56 10.14 -7.80 7.48
CA MET A 56 10.09 -6.46 8.05
C MET A 56 8.86 -6.32 8.96
N GLU A 57 7.67 -6.72 8.50
CA GLU A 57 6.42 -6.74 9.26
C GLU A 57 6.56 -7.59 10.54
N SER A 58 7.14 -8.79 10.44
CA SER A 58 7.37 -9.65 11.60
C SER A 58 8.24 -8.98 12.68
N ILE A 59 9.30 -8.28 12.28
CA ILE A 59 10.16 -7.55 13.23
C ILE A 59 9.41 -6.33 13.81
N HIS A 60 8.56 -5.68 13.01
CA HIS A 60 7.72 -4.58 13.48
C HIS A 60 6.72 -5.05 14.55
N MET A 61 6.05 -6.19 14.33
CA MET A 61 5.14 -6.77 15.33
C MET A 61 5.86 -7.09 16.65
N GLN A 62 7.05 -7.68 16.58
CA GLN A 62 7.88 -7.93 17.78
C GLN A 62 8.20 -6.64 18.53
N LEU A 63 8.35 -5.50 17.84
CA LEU A 63 8.59 -4.21 18.48
C LEU A 63 7.34 -3.67 19.18
N ILE A 64 6.16 -3.83 18.56
CA ILE A 64 4.88 -3.43 19.16
C ILE A 64 4.61 -4.25 20.42
N GLU A 65 4.80 -5.56 20.36
CA GLU A 65 4.59 -6.48 21.49
C GLU A 65 5.44 -6.14 22.73
N GLN A 66 6.61 -5.51 22.53
CA GLN A 66 7.54 -5.15 23.61
C GLN A 66 7.37 -3.70 24.13
N ARG A 67 6.41 -2.94 23.58
CA ARG A 67 6.24 -1.52 23.92
C ARG A 67 4.98 -1.29 24.74
N ASP A 68 5.10 -0.55 25.85
CA ASP A 68 3.95 0.01 26.55
C ASP A 68 3.24 1.04 25.66
N SER A 69 1.90 0.99 25.66
CA SER A 69 0.93 1.49 24.65
C SER A 69 0.93 2.99 24.30
N THR A 70 1.92 3.79 24.70
CA THR A 70 1.89 5.26 24.65
C THR A 70 2.32 5.89 23.31
N SER A 71 2.58 5.12 22.24
CA SER A 71 2.97 5.70 20.94
C SER A 71 2.66 4.75 19.76
N MET A 72 1.38 4.48 19.53
CA MET A 72 0.92 3.65 18.39
C MET A 72 0.82 4.42 17.07
N ASP A 73 0.41 5.70 17.10
CA ASP A 73 0.20 6.50 15.87
C ASP A 73 1.43 6.59 14.95
N ASN A 74 2.63 6.66 15.52
CA ASN A 74 3.89 6.70 14.74
C ASN A 74 4.27 5.34 14.14
N GLU A 75 3.80 4.24 14.72
CA GLU A 75 4.08 2.87 14.27
C GLU A 75 3.15 2.47 13.12
N ASP A 76 1.87 2.86 13.20
CA ASP A 76 0.90 2.65 12.12
C ASP A 76 1.33 3.41 10.86
N GLN A 77 1.62 4.71 10.98
CA GLN A 77 2.13 5.52 9.86
C GLN A 77 3.42 4.95 9.24
N TYR A 78 4.27 4.33 10.07
CA TYR A 78 5.49 3.71 9.58
C TYR A 78 5.19 2.51 8.66
N MET A 79 4.20 1.69 9.02
CA MET A 79 3.80 0.52 8.24
C MET A 79 2.98 0.90 7.01
N ASP A 80 2.07 1.88 7.11
CA ASP A 80 1.27 2.37 5.99
C ASP A 80 2.14 2.78 4.80
N MET A 81 3.20 3.56 5.05
CA MET A 81 4.14 3.96 3.99
C MET A 81 4.82 2.78 3.29
N LEU A 82 5.09 1.68 4.01
CA LEU A 82 5.75 0.51 3.43
C LEU A 82 4.76 -0.39 2.69
N GLU A 83 3.53 -0.51 3.19
CA GLU A 83 2.45 -1.22 2.51
C GLU A 83 2.08 -0.50 1.20
N ASP A 84 2.06 0.83 1.18
CA ASP A 84 1.87 1.62 -0.05
C ASP A 84 2.96 1.31 -1.10
N GLU A 85 4.24 1.28 -0.71
CA GLU A 85 5.35 0.89 -1.60
C GLU A 85 5.15 -0.55 -2.14
N ARG A 86 4.66 -1.48 -1.31
CA ARG A 86 4.38 -2.87 -1.70
C ARG A 86 3.20 -2.96 -2.67
N ILE A 87 2.11 -2.24 -2.38
CA ILE A 87 0.91 -2.17 -3.22
C ILE A 87 1.29 -1.62 -4.61
N GLU A 88 2.10 -0.56 -4.67
CA GLU A 88 2.56 0.00 -5.95
C GLU A 88 3.25 -1.05 -6.81
N VAL A 89 4.20 -1.79 -6.24
CA VAL A 89 4.92 -2.88 -6.94
C VAL A 89 3.94 -3.95 -7.43
N ARG A 90 2.98 -4.36 -6.60
CA ARG A 90 1.95 -5.33 -6.98
C ARG A 90 1.09 -4.83 -8.14
N CYS A 91 0.63 -3.59 -8.09
CA CYS A 91 -0.13 -2.97 -9.18
C CYS A 91 0.66 -2.88 -10.49
N LEU A 92 1.96 -2.57 -10.43
CA LEU A 92 2.83 -2.57 -11.60
C LEU A 92 2.97 -3.97 -12.21
N LEU A 93 3.14 -5.01 -11.37
CA LEU A 93 3.18 -6.40 -11.82
C LEU A 93 1.87 -6.78 -12.52
N ASP A 94 0.73 -6.51 -11.89
CA ASP A 94 -0.59 -6.83 -12.42
C ASP A 94 -0.85 -6.13 -13.76
N THR A 95 -0.42 -4.87 -13.90
CA THR A 95 -0.51 -4.13 -15.17
C THR A 95 0.32 -4.81 -16.26
N LYS A 96 1.56 -5.23 -15.95
CA LYS A 96 2.43 -5.93 -16.91
C LYS A 96 1.90 -7.31 -17.28
N LEU A 97 1.20 -8.00 -16.38
CA LEU A 97 0.57 -9.29 -16.63
C LEU A 97 -0.75 -9.14 -17.41
N GLY A 98 -1.58 -8.18 -17.04
CA GLY A 98 -2.86 -7.87 -17.67
C GLY A 98 -2.73 -7.41 -19.12
N ASN A 99 -1.64 -6.69 -19.43
CA ASN A 99 -1.33 -6.30 -20.81
C ASN A 99 -1.02 -7.49 -21.75
N LYS A 100 -0.80 -8.70 -21.22
CA LYS A 100 -0.55 -9.89 -22.03
C LYS A 100 -1.79 -10.74 -22.34
N SER A 101 -2.95 -10.50 -21.70
CA SER A 101 -4.20 -11.21 -22.01
C SER A 101 -5.40 -10.54 -21.35
N VAL A 102 -6.03 -9.58 -22.03
CA VAL A 102 -7.48 -9.38 -21.87
C VAL A 102 -8.14 -9.81 -23.16
N LYS A 103 -8.29 -11.13 -23.33
CA LYS A 103 -9.55 -11.58 -23.92
C LYS A 103 -10.59 -11.19 -22.88
N LYS A 104 -11.48 -10.26 -23.24
CA LYS A 104 -12.63 -9.90 -22.42
C LYS A 104 -13.50 -11.14 -22.28
N ASP A 105 -13.17 -12.01 -21.35
CA ASP A 105 -14.17 -12.91 -20.79
C ASP A 105 -15.06 -11.98 -19.98
N GLN A 106 -16.11 -11.50 -20.63
CA GLN A 106 -17.22 -10.80 -20.03
C GLN A 106 -17.90 -11.77 -19.05
N THR A 107 -17.30 -12.03 -17.89
CA THR A 107 -18.12 -12.27 -16.69
C THR A 107 -18.76 -10.93 -16.39
N THR A 108 -19.88 -10.67 -17.08
CA THR A 108 -20.73 -9.52 -16.81
C THR A 108 -21.35 -9.77 -15.45
N VAL A 109 -20.61 -9.48 -14.38
CA VAL A 109 -21.18 -9.33 -13.06
C VAL A 109 -22.04 -8.09 -13.17
N LYS A 110 -23.33 -8.30 -13.45
CA LYS A 110 -24.34 -7.23 -13.45
C LYS A 110 -24.50 -6.80 -12.00
N LEU A 111 -23.63 -5.89 -11.57
CA LEU A 111 -23.86 -5.14 -10.35
C LEU A 111 -25.15 -4.35 -10.57
N LYS A 112 -26.08 -4.44 -9.61
CA LYS A 112 -27.19 -3.49 -9.59
C LYS A 112 -26.57 -2.08 -9.52
N PRO A 113 -27.05 -1.11 -10.31
CA PRO A 113 -26.62 0.26 -10.18
C PRO A 113 -26.67 0.65 -8.70
N PHE A 114 -25.56 1.16 -8.17
CA PHE A 114 -25.55 1.72 -6.84
C PHE A 114 -26.42 2.97 -6.89
N ASP A 115 -27.58 2.93 -6.23
CA ASP A 115 -28.40 4.11 -6.06
C ASP A 115 -27.73 4.99 -4.99
N PRO A 116 -27.11 6.13 -5.37
CA PRO A 116 -26.47 6.97 -4.38
C PRO A 116 -27.50 7.45 -3.36
N PRO A 117 -27.13 7.55 -2.08
CA PRO A 117 -28.04 8.03 -1.05
C PRO A 117 -28.55 9.43 -1.44
N LEU A 118 -29.87 9.56 -1.52
CA LEU A 118 -30.51 10.83 -1.78
C LEU A 118 -30.31 11.74 -0.56
N PHE A 119 -29.85 12.96 -0.80
CA PHE A 119 -29.78 13.97 0.26
C PHE A 119 -31.19 14.34 0.72
N SER A 120 -31.49 14.03 1.97
CA SER A 120 -32.78 14.31 2.62
C SER A 120 -32.70 15.43 3.67
N GLY A 121 -31.56 16.15 3.73
CA GLY A 121 -31.33 17.26 4.66
C GLY A 121 -31.94 18.59 4.20
N ASN A 122 -31.75 19.65 4.99
CA ASN A 122 -32.19 20.98 4.57
C ASN A 122 -31.33 21.48 3.41
N VAL A 123 -31.91 22.29 2.53
CA VAL A 123 -31.18 22.91 1.39
C VAL A 123 -29.91 23.65 1.84
N ARG A 124 -29.89 24.19 3.06
CA ARG A 124 -28.71 24.86 3.65
C ARG A 124 -27.54 23.94 3.93
N ASP A 125 -27.80 22.65 4.18
CA ASP A 125 -26.76 21.67 4.52
C ASP A 125 -26.16 21.03 3.26
N TRP A 126 -26.73 21.31 2.07
CA TRP A 126 -26.29 20.78 0.79
C TRP A 126 -24.80 21.05 0.47
N PRO A 127 -24.24 22.26 0.69
CA PRO A 127 -22.83 22.50 0.41
C PRO A 127 -21.91 21.61 1.25
N THR A 128 -22.21 21.46 2.54
CA THR A 128 -21.45 20.62 3.48
C THR A 128 -21.56 19.15 3.11
N PHE A 129 -22.77 18.66 2.86
CA PHE A 129 -23.00 17.29 2.41
C PHE A 129 -22.22 16.97 1.13
N LYS A 130 -22.29 17.86 0.13
CA LYS A 130 -21.61 17.66 -1.17
C LYS A 130 -20.11 17.57 -1.01
N GLU A 131 -19.51 18.40 -0.16
CA GLU A 131 -18.07 18.36 0.13
C GLU A 131 -17.68 17.04 0.81
N THR A 132 -18.41 16.63 1.85
CA THR A 132 -18.13 15.38 2.58
C THR A 132 -18.33 14.15 1.70
N PHE A 133 -19.40 14.11 0.91
CA PHE A 133 -19.69 13.03 -0.02
C PHE A 133 -18.58 12.88 -1.06
N ASN A 134 -18.10 13.98 -1.64
CA ASN A 134 -17.00 13.95 -2.61
C ASN A 134 -15.69 13.47 -1.98
N LYS A 135 -15.40 13.84 -0.73
CA LYS A 135 -14.19 13.35 -0.03
C LYS A 135 -14.25 11.84 0.26
N LEU A 136 -15.43 11.31 0.59
CA LEU A 136 -15.58 9.94 1.09
C LEU A 136 -15.92 8.90 0.01
N VAL A 137 -16.68 9.30 -1.01
CA VAL A 137 -17.30 8.36 -1.97
C VAL A 137 -16.68 8.48 -3.36
N VAL A 138 -16.26 9.68 -3.76
CA VAL A 138 -15.63 9.87 -5.07
C VAL A 138 -14.14 9.58 -4.92
N PRO A 139 -13.60 8.52 -5.56
CA PRO A 139 -12.17 8.27 -5.54
C PRO A 139 -11.45 9.50 -6.11
N GLN A 140 -10.60 10.11 -5.30
CA GLN A 140 -9.85 11.29 -5.69
C GLN A 140 -8.68 10.84 -6.57
N CYS A 141 -8.97 10.52 -7.83
CA CYS A 141 -7.95 10.27 -8.83
C CYS A 141 -7.22 11.59 -9.08
N PHE A 142 -6.07 11.78 -8.44
CA PHE A 142 -5.11 12.81 -8.79
C PHE A 142 -4.48 12.44 -10.14
N ILE A 143 -5.21 12.68 -11.22
CA ILE A 143 -4.61 12.79 -12.55
C ILE A 143 -4.10 14.22 -12.66
N THR A 144 -2.88 14.46 -12.18
CA THR A 144 -2.10 15.61 -12.63
C THR A 144 -1.77 15.39 -14.09
N VAL A 145 -2.66 15.87 -14.97
CA VAL A 145 -2.30 16.13 -16.36
C VAL A 145 -1.36 17.34 -16.32
N PHE A 146 -0.06 17.10 -16.43
CA PHE A 146 0.87 18.16 -16.80
C PHE A 146 0.51 18.57 -18.23
N GLY A 147 -0.11 19.74 -18.35
CA GLY A 147 -0.30 20.41 -19.63
C GLY A 147 1.03 20.86 -20.20
N VAL A 148 1.18 20.62 -21.50
CA VAL A 148 2.26 21.04 -22.41
C VAL A 148 2.47 22.55 -22.37
#